data_AF-A0A147HT34-F1
#
_entry.id   AF-A0A147HT34-F1
#
_cell.length_a   1.000
_cell.length_b   1.000
_cell.length_c   1.000
_cell.angle_alpha   90.00
_cell.angle_beta   90.00
_cell.angle_gamma   90.00
#
_symmetry.space_group_name_H-M   'P 1'
#
loop_
_entity.id
_entity.type
_entity.pdbx_description
1 polymer ?
#
loop_
_entity_poly.entity_id
_entity_poly.type
_entity_poly.pdbx_seq_one_letter_code
_entity_poly.pdbx_strand_id
1 'polypeptide(L)' 'MGAVAARADDAVKIGLILPMTGGQASTGKQIDNAIKLYMQQKGDTVAGKKIEIILKDDAAVPD' A
#
# COMPACT_ATOMS: atom_id res chain seq x y z
N MET A 1 -37.18 -9.60 8.36
CA MET A 1 -36.07 -8.69 8.74
C MET A 1 -34.76 -9.46 8.58
N GLY A 2 -34.03 -9.22 7.49
CA GLY A 2 -32.67 -9.73 7.33
C GLY A 2 -31.75 -8.52 7.24
N ALA A 3 -31.09 -8.18 8.33
CA ALA A 3 -30.06 -7.15 8.31
C ALA A 3 -28.88 -7.69 7.48
N VAL A 4 -28.57 -7.02 6.37
CA VAL A 4 -27.31 -7.22 5.66
C VAL A 4 -26.24 -6.71 6.62
N ALA A 5 -25.55 -7.63 7.30
CA ALA A 5 -24.37 -7.29 8.07
C ALA A 5 -23.34 -6.70 7.10
N ALA A 6 -23.10 -5.40 7.19
CA ALA A 6 -21.99 -4.76 6.52
C ALA A 6 -20.71 -5.45 7.01
N ARG A 7 -20.12 -6.33 6.19
CA ARG A 7 -18.76 -6.80 6.43
C ARG A 7 -17.88 -5.57 6.26
N ALA A 8 -17.40 -5.03 7.38
CA ALA A 8 -16.39 -4.00 7.35
C ALA A 8 -15.26 -4.50 6.45
N ASP A 9 -14.85 -3.71 5.45
CA ASP A 9 -13.69 -4.03 4.61
C ASP A 9 -12.56 -4.45 5.55
N ASP A 10 -12.23 -5.75 5.52
CA ASP A 10 -11.25 -6.39 6.40
C ASP A 10 -9.85 -5.83 6.15
N ALA A 11 -9.67 -5.10 5.04
CA ALA A 11 -8.42 -4.51 4.63
C ALA A 11 -8.49 -2.99 4.39
N VAL A 12 -7.46 -2.29 4.84
CA VAL A 12 -7.13 -0.92 4.49
C VAL A 12 -6.24 -0.95 3.25
N LYS A 13 -6.80 -0.53 2.11
CA LYS A 13 -6.07 -0.44 0.84
C LYS A 13 -5.31 0.89 0.76
N ILE A 14 -4.00 0.80 0.62
CA ILE A 14 -3.09 1.94 0.47
C ILE A 14 -2.50 1.90 -0.94
N GLY A 15 -2.93 2.84 -1.78
CA GLY A 15 -2.34 3.06 -3.10
C GLY A 15 -1.01 3.80 -2.96
N LEU A 16 0.07 3.18 -3.44
CA LEU A 16 1.42 3.73 -3.45
C LEU A 16 1.87 3.98 -4.88
N ILE A 17 1.79 5.23 -5.31
CA ILE A 17 2.19 5.66 -6.65
C ILE A 17 3.63 6.18 -6.55
N LEU A 18 4.56 5.46 -7.15
CA LEU A 18 5.99 5.78 -7.08
C LEU A 18 6.67 5.52 -8.42
N PRO A 19 7.74 6.25 -8.76
CA PRO A 19 8.59 5.90 -9.88
C PRO A 19 9.42 4.66 -9.52
N MET A 20 9.00 3.50 -9.99
CA MET A 20 9.71 2.24 -9.85
C MET A 20 10.65 1.98 -11.04
N THR A 21 10.44 2.73 -12.11
CA THR A 21 11.27 2.78 -13.32
C THR A 21 11.73 4.21 -13.63
N GLY A 22 12.65 4.36 -14.60
CA GLY A 22 13.24 5.65 -14.97
C GLY A 22 14.33 6.15 -14.00
N GLY A 23 14.71 7.43 -14.13
CA GLY A 23 15.83 8.02 -13.38
C GLY A 23 15.64 8.07 -11.85
N GLN A 24 14.40 7.93 -11.38
CA GLN A 24 14.03 7.97 -9.95
C GLN A 24 13.65 6.59 -9.38
N ALA A 25 13.89 5.51 -10.14
CA ALA A 25 13.59 4.13 -9.74
C ALA A 25 14.22 3.74 -8.38
N SER A 26 15.42 4.24 -8.09
CA SER A 26 16.11 3.97 -6.82
C SER A 26 15.35 4.55 -5.63
N THR A 27 14.72 5.72 -5.79
CA THR A 27 13.88 6.35 -4.77
C THR A 27 12.61 5.54 -4.54
N GLY A 28 11.90 5.14 -5.60
CA GLY A 28 10.70 4.31 -5.47
C GLY A 28 10.97 2.98 -4.77
N LYS A 29 12.06 2.30 -5.14
CA LYS A 29 12.49 1.04 -4.49
C LYS A 29 12.86 1.23 -3.02
N GLN A 30 13.50 2.33 -2.65
CA GLN A 30 13.82 2.63 -1.25
C GLN A 30 12.54 2.80 -0.42
N ILE A 31 11.52 3.47 -0.96
CA ILE A 31 10.25 3.68 -0.27
C ILE A 31 9.47 2.36 -0.14
N ASP A 32 9.37 1.55 -1.19
CA ASP A 32 8.74 0.22 -1.13
C ASP A 32 9.41 -0.68 -0.06
N ASN A 33 10.74 -0.70 -0.03
CA ASN A 33 11.49 -1.44 0.99
C ASN A 33 11.25 -0.91 2.41
N ALA A 34 11.19 0.41 2.60
CA ALA A 34 10.91 1.02 3.91
C ALA A 34 9.51 0.64 4.42
N ILE A 35 8.53 0.60 3.52
CA ILE A 35 7.14 0.24 3.84
C ILE A 35 7.03 -1.25 4.20
N LYS A 36 7.69 -2.13 3.43
CA LYS A 36 7.80 -3.56 3.76
C LYS A 36 8.46 -3.78 5.12
N LEU A 37 9.55 -3.07 5.39
CA LEU A 37 10.23 -3.12 6.70
C LEU A 37 9.31 -2.65 7.83
N TYR A 38 8.54 -1.58 7.61
CA TYR A 38 7.56 -1.10 8.59
C TYR A 38 6.50 -2.16 8.90
N MET A 39 5.94 -2.81 7.87
CA MET A 39 4.97 -3.89 8.06
C MET A 39 5.58 -5.11 8.76
N GLN A 40 6.84 -5.44 8.50
CA GLN A 40 7.56 -6.49 9.22
C GLN A 40 7.78 -6.15 10.69
N GLN A 41 8.07 -4.89 11.02
CA GLN A 41 8.37 -4.45 12.38
C GLN A 41 7.13 -4.15 13.23
N LYS A 42 6.08 -3.61 12.61
CA LYS A 42 4.87 -3.12 13.30
C LYS A 42 3.65 -4.01 13.07
N GLY A 43 3.76 -4.98 12.16
CA GLY A 43 2.64 -5.80 11.72
C GLY A 43 1.92 -5.17 10.52
N ASP A 44 1.14 -6.01 9.86
CA ASP A 44 0.32 -5.70 8.68
C ASP A 44 -1.11 -5.33 9.07
N THR A 45 -1.36 -4.85 10.30
CA THR A 45 -2.70 -4.52 10.79
C THR A 45 -2.77 -3.13 11.42
N VAL A 46 -3.80 -2.35 11.05
CA VAL A 46 -4.10 -1.05 11.64
C VAL A 46 -5.55 -1.04 12.11
N ALA A 47 -5.79 -0.67 13.37
CA ALA A 47 -7.14 -0.66 13.97
C ALA A 47 -7.93 -1.98 13.78
N GLY A 48 -7.24 -3.13 13.77
CA GLY A 48 -7.84 -4.45 13.56
C GLY A 48 -8.14 -4.83 12.10
N LYS A 49 -7.72 -4.00 11.13
CA LYS A 49 -7.85 -4.26 9.68
C LYS A 49 -6.49 -4.60 9.08
N LYS A 50 -6.43 -5.56 8.17
CA LYS A 50 -5.24 -5.88 7.36
C LYS A 50 -4.83 -4.69 6.49
N ILE A 51 -3.55 -4.51 6.20
CA ILE A 51 -3.07 -3.48 5.29
C ILE A 51 -2.80 -4.14 3.93
N GLU A 52 -3.41 -3.63 2.87
CA GLU A 52 -3.15 -4.02 1.49
C GLU A 52 -2.44 -2.88 0.77
N ILE A 53 -1.21 -3.12 0.32
CA ILE A 53 -0.44 -2.11 -0.40
C ILE A 53 -0.53 -2.38 -1.90
N ILE A 54 -1.05 -1.41 -2.63
CA ILE A 54 -1.21 -1.46 -4.07
C ILE A 54 -0.19 -0.50 -4.66
N LEU A 55 0.93 -1.05 -5.11
CA LEU A 55 2.00 -0.26 -5.72
C LEU A 55 1.74 -0.08 -7.22
N LYS A 56 1.74 1.17 -7.67
CA LYS A 56 1.59 1.56 -9.08
C LYS A 56 2.83 2.33 -9.50
N ASP A 57 3.47 1.88 -10.57
CA ASP A 57 4.58 2.58 -11.18
C ASP A 57 4.08 3.70 -12.09
N ASP A 58 4.50 4.93 -11.82
CA ASP A 58 4.15 6.14 -12.59
C ASP A 58 5.32 6.59 -13.50
N ALA A 59 6.48 5.92 -13.43
CA ALA A 59 7.70 6.26 -14.17
C ALA A 59 8.18 7.73 -14.04
N ALA A 60 7.63 8.50 -13.08
CA ALA A 60 7.75 9.96 -13.00
C ALA A 60 7.31 10.69 -14.28
N VAL A 61 6.38 10.10 -15.02
CA VAL A 61 5.75 10.70 -16.19
C VAL A 61 4.43 11.29 -15.73
N PRO A 62 4.29 12.64 -15.67
CA PRO A 62 3.02 13.27 -15.36
C PRO A 62 2.09 13.08 -16.57
N ASP A 63 1.22 12.08 -16.53
CA ASP A 63 0.08 11.94 -17.44
C ASP A 63 -1.22 12.20 -16.68
#